data_AF-A0A534P255-F1
#
_entry.id   AF-A0A534P255-F1
#
_cell.length_a   1.000
_cell.length_b   1.000
_cell.length_c   1.000
_cell.angle_alpha   90.00
_cell.angle_beta   90.00
_cell.angle_gamma   90.00
#
_symmetry.space_group_name_H-M   'P 1'
#
loop_
_entity.id
_entity.type
_entity.pdbx_description
1 polymer ?
#
loop_
_entity_poly.entity_id
_entity_poly.type
_entity_poly.pdbx_seq_one_letter_code
_entity_poly.pdbx_strand_id
1 'polypeptide(L)'
;MRAAAFAVLFACRNAAPGAPDGGRALQPGVDWAQVAASVYLAGEEYQESRELEGGLERRRPAIERLLAQTPAPDAEVARDIAELQRRLRGPVDYEFPLECKHVAAHIEERAKLSRTPASKPSLEHGAQVYAAACAACHGKAADGEQPRVTLDPPAADLLHAEKSWRPYDMFARVTYGGLETAMPSFGDALSAQDRWDLVFWLFASRWPPCARPNAPVLSASELALSSDFDLSNKVPYDAIACVRRNFTAPAPSPAAR
;
A
#
# COMPACT_ATOMS: atom_id res chain seq x y z
N MET A 1 68.27 34.28 1.09
CA MET A 1 66.95 33.96 0.49
C MET A 1 66.85 32.44 0.35
N ARG A 2 66.09 31.77 1.23
CA ARG A 2 65.76 30.34 1.14
C ARG A 2 64.24 30.23 1.25
N ALA A 3 63.58 29.78 0.20
CA ALA A 3 62.13 29.59 0.16
C ALA A 3 61.78 28.25 0.84
N ALA A 4 60.87 28.29 1.82
CA ALA A 4 60.30 27.12 2.47
C ALA A 4 58.99 26.74 1.75
N ALA A 5 58.91 25.52 1.24
CA ALA A 5 57.69 24.97 0.67
C ALA A 5 56.82 24.40 1.80
N PHE A 6 55.61 24.94 1.97
CA PHE A 6 54.57 24.40 2.85
C PHE A 6 53.80 23.32 2.09
N ALA A 7 53.96 22.06 2.50
CA ALA A 7 53.10 20.96 2.04
C ALA A 7 51.87 20.88 2.95
N VAL A 8 50.70 21.19 2.41
CA VAL A 8 49.41 20.99 3.08
C VAL A 8 48.99 19.53 2.88
N LEU A 9 49.06 18.74 3.94
CA LEU A 9 48.53 17.37 3.98
C LEU A 9 47.01 17.43 4.17
N PHE A 10 46.26 17.17 3.10
CA PHE A 10 44.83 16.86 3.19
C PHE A 10 44.66 15.46 3.78
N ALA A 11 44.28 15.36 5.06
CA ALA A 11 43.86 14.11 5.66
C ALA A 11 42.39 13.82 5.26
N CYS A 12 42.18 13.02 4.22
CA CYS A 12 40.88 12.42 3.95
C CYS A 12 40.55 11.43 5.09
N ARG A 13 39.69 11.84 6.01
CA ARG A 13 39.03 10.94 6.97
C ARG A 13 38.03 10.09 6.19
N ASN A 14 38.44 8.89 5.79
CA ASN A 14 37.53 7.85 5.35
C ASN A 14 36.66 7.44 6.55
N ALA A 15 35.44 7.98 6.64
CA ALA A 15 34.41 7.38 7.45
C ALA A 15 34.03 6.06 6.77
N ALA A 16 34.34 4.94 7.41
CA ALA A 16 33.84 3.65 6.98
C ALA A 16 32.29 3.69 6.98
N PRO A 17 31.62 3.10 5.98
CA PRO A 17 30.18 2.88 6.07
C PRO A 17 29.90 2.08 7.34
N GLY A 18 29.04 2.62 8.20
CA GLY A 18 28.60 1.92 9.41
C GLY A 18 28.05 0.56 9.02
N ALA A 19 28.41 -0.47 9.79
CA ALA A 19 27.85 -1.80 9.64
C ALA A 19 26.31 -1.72 9.67
N PRO A 20 25.58 -2.53 8.88
CA PRO A 20 24.14 -2.61 8.98
C PRO A 20 23.79 -3.00 10.42
N ASP A 21 23.02 -2.14 11.09
CA ASP A 21 22.58 -2.35 12.45
C ASP A 21 21.79 -3.66 12.47
N GLY A 22 22.34 -4.69 13.12
CA GLY A 22 21.73 -6.02 13.19
C GLY A 22 20.34 -5.88 13.78
N GLY A 23 19.32 -6.16 12.96
CA GLY A 23 17.92 -5.82 13.19
C GLY A 23 17.50 -5.83 14.66
N ARG A 24 17.30 -4.62 15.19
CA ARG A 24 16.82 -4.42 16.56
C ARG A 24 15.44 -5.06 16.70
N ALA A 25 15.20 -5.77 17.80
CA ALA A 25 13.93 -6.43 18.04
C ALA A 25 12.75 -5.43 18.02
N LEU A 26 11.67 -5.81 17.34
CA LEU A 26 10.45 -4.99 17.22
C LEU A 26 9.83 -4.76 18.60
N GLN A 27 9.28 -3.56 18.82
CA GLN A 27 8.53 -3.26 20.04
C GLN A 27 7.25 -4.10 20.14
N PRO A 28 7.02 -4.81 21.26
CA PRO A 28 5.78 -5.54 21.51
C PRO A 28 4.57 -4.61 21.62
N GLY A 29 3.40 -5.07 21.16
CA GLY A 29 2.13 -4.34 21.31
C GLY A 29 1.90 -3.19 20.33
N VAL A 30 2.83 -2.97 19.40
CA VAL A 30 2.70 -2.00 18.31
C VAL A 30 2.01 -2.66 17.13
N ASP A 31 0.97 -2.02 16.59
CA ASP A 31 0.42 -2.38 15.28
C ASP A 31 1.32 -1.82 14.17
N TRP A 32 2.36 -2.59 13.84
CA TRP A 32 3.30 -2.26 12.77
C TRP A 32 2.64 -2.15 11.39
N ALA A 33 1.52 -2.85 11.18
CA ALA A 33 0.79 -2.80 9.92
C ALA A 33 0.05 -1.46 9.78
N GLN A 34 -0.52 -0.94 10.88
CA GLN A 34 -1.09 0.39 10.91
C GLN A 34 -0.01 1.47 10.67
N VAL A 35 1.17 1.33 11.26
CA VAL A 35 2.28 2.28 11.03
C VAL A 35 2.65 2.34 9.55
N ALA A 36 2.92 1.18 8.93
CA ALA A 36 3.27 1.11 7.51
C ALA A 36 2.16 1.67 6.61
N ALA A 37 0.89 1.33 6.91
CA ALA A 37 -0.24 1.79 6.14
C ALA A 37 -0.47 3.31 6.24
N SER A 38 -0.30 3.91 7.41
CA SER A 38 -0.40 5.36 7.59
C SER A 38 0.66 6.10 6.79
N VAL A 39 1.90 5.59 6.76
CA VAL A 39 2.98 6.17 5.94
C VAL A 39 2.67 6.04 4.45
N TYR A 40 2.23 4.86 4.00
CA TYR A 40 1.83 4.64 2.61
C TYR A 40 0.67 5.55 2.20
N LEU A 41 -0.37 5.65 3.04
CA LEU A 41 -1.53 6.49 2.82
C LEU A 41 -1.13 7.97 2.70
N ALA A 42 -0.20 8.46 3.52
CA ALA A 42 0.31 9.83 3.39
C ALA A 42 0.90 10.10 2.00
N GLY A 43 1.62 9.14 1.42
CA GLY A 43 2.18 9.25 0.07
C GLY A 43 1.12 9.26 -1.03
N GLU A 44 0.13 8.37 -0.94
CA GLU A 44 -0.98 8.32 -1.91
C GLU A 44 -1.83 9.59 -1.87
N GLU A 45 -2.20 10.05 -0.67
CA GLU A 45 -3.01 11.26 -0.51
C GLU A 45 -2.24 12.50 -0.98
N TYR A 46 -0.92 12.55 -0.77
CA TYR A 46 -0.07 13.60 -1.33
C TYR A 46 -0.06 13.58 -2.86
N GLN A 47 0.04 12.40 -3.47
CA GLN A 47 0.03 12.25 -4.93
C GLN A 47 -1.31 12.72 -5.51
N GLU A 48 -2.43 12.23 -4.98
CA GLU A 48 -3.77 12.65 -5.42
C GLU A 48 -4.00 14.16 -5.26
N SER A 49 -3.56 14.71 -4.13
CA SER A 49 -3.73 16.14 -3.85
C SER A 49 -3.06 17.03 -4.89
N ARG A 50 -1.98 16.54 -5.54
CA ARG A 50 -1.24 17.27 -6.57
C ARG A 50 -1.90 17.23 -7.95
N GLU A 51 -2.80 16.30 -8.18
CA GLU A 51 -3.56 16.19 -9.43
C GLU A 51 -4.68 17.24 -9.50
N LEU A 52 -5.03 17.85 -8.36
CA LEU A 52 -6.05 18.88 -8.24
C LEU A 52 -5.44 20.27 -8.05
N GLU A 53 -5.98 21.29 -8.73
CA GLU A 53 -5.57 22.68 -8.54
C GLU A 53 -5.76 23.11 -7.08
N GLY A 54 -4.66 23.54 -6.44
CA GLY A 54 -4.60 23.90 -5.01
C GLY A 54 -4.90 22.74 -4.05
N GLY A 55 -4.96 21.49 -4.54
CA GLY A 55 -5.36 20.34 -3.74
C GLY A 55 -4.36 20.02 -2.64
N LEU A 56 -3.07 20.15 -2.94
CA LEU A 56 -2.00 19.91 -1.96
C LEU A 56 -2.05 20.93 -0.82
N GLU A 57 -2.27 22.20 -1.10
CA GLU A 57 -2.43 23.23 -0.06
C GLU A 57 -3.62 22.92 0.84
N ARG A 58 -4.73 22.43 0.27
CA ARG A 58 -5.93 22.08 1.03
C ARG A 58 -5.73 20.84 1.91
N ARG A 59 -5.13 19.77 1.37
CA ARG A 59 -5.03 18.46 2.04
C ARG A 59 -3.76 18.28 2.89
N ARG A 60 -2.73 19.10 2.69
CA ARG A 60 -1.45 19.00 3.45
C ARG A 60 -1.64 18.99 4.97
N PRO A 61 -2.49 19.82 5.60
CA PRO A 61 -2.71 19.74 7.04
C PRO A 61 -3.23 18.37 7.51
N ALA A 62 -4.01 17.67 6.69
CA ALA A 62 -4.50 16.34 7.01
C ALA A 62 -3.41 15.29 6.94
N ILE A 63 -2.57 15.35 5.90
CA ILE A 63 -1.41 14.47 5.74
C ILE A 63 -0.41 14.70 6.87
N GLU A 64 -0.20 15.96 7.28
CA GLU A 64 0.64 16.32 8.43
C GLU A 64 0.09 15.73 9.73
N ARG A 65 -1.23 15.83 9.97
CA ARG A 65 -1.87 15.21 11.14
C ARG A 65 -1.72 13.70 11.12
N LEU A 66 -1.93 13.06 9.97
CA LEU A 66 -1.76 11.60 9.81
C LEU A 66 -0.33 11.19 10.21
N LEU A 67 0.70 11.81 9.62
CA LEU A 67 2.09 11.49 9.95
C LEU A 67 2.47 11.84 11.39
N ALA A 68 1.85 12.87 11.99
CA ALA A 68 2.08 13.22 13.39
C ALA A 68 1.43 12.23 14.38
N GLN A 69 0.34 11.59 13.98
CA GLN A 69 -0.37 10.59 14.77
C GLN A 69 0.14 9.16 14.54
N THR A 70 0.84 8.91 13.42
CA THR A 70 1.49 7.63 13.16
C THR A 70 2.46 7.27 14.29
N PRO A 71 2.29 6.10 14.94
CA PRO A 71 3.22 5.67 15.96
C PRO A 71 4.65 5.56 15.41
N ALA A 72 5.62 6.02 16.21
CA ALA A 72 7.04 5.93 15.93
C ALA A 72 7.70 4.95 16.91
N PRO A 73 7.52 3.64 16.72
CA PRO A 73 7.87 2.61 17.70
C PRO A 73 9.38 2.42 17.86
N ASP A 74 10.23 2.87 16.96
CA ASP A 74 11.67 2.84 17.19
C ASP A 74 12.36 4.10 16.66
N ALA A 75 13.63 4.27 17.03
CA ALA A 75 14.39 5.46 16.67
C ALA A 75 14.62 5.61 15.16
N GLU A 76 14.51 4.54 14.39
CA GLU A 76 14.70 4.54 12.95
C GLU A 76 13.42 4.97 12.24
N VAL A 77 12.30 4.32 12.57
CA VAL A 77 10.97 4.74 12.08
C VAL A 77 10.65 6.17 12.52
N ALA A 78 11.06 6.58 13.72
CA ALA A 78 10.92 7.96 14.17
C ALA A 78 11.70 8.95 13.30
N ARG A 79 12.92 8.59 12.87
CA ARG A 79 13.71 9.43 11.95
C ARG A 79 13.07 9.50 10.57
N ASP A 80 12.62 8.36 10.05
CA ASP A 80 11.97 8.29 8.74
C ASP A 80 10.69 9.13 8.71
N ILE A 81 9.81 8.99 9.72
CA ILE A 81 8.59 9.80 9.84
C ILE A 81 8.92 11.29 9.99
N ALA A 82 9.92 11.65 10.81
CA ALA A 82 10.33 13.04 10.99
C ALA A 82 10.87 13.67 9.69
N GLU A 83 11.59 12.89 8.88
CA GLU A 83 12.08 13.32 7.58
C GLU A 83 10.92 13.51 6.59
N LEU A 84 9.97 12.58 6.53
CA LEU A 84 8.75 12.74 5.74
C LEU A 84 7.96 13.99 6.15
N GLN A 85 7.78 14.22 7.46
CA GLN A 85 7.13 15.44 7.95
C GLN A 85 7.88 16.72 7.54
N ARG A 86 9.22 16.69 7.53
CA ARG A 86 10.05 17.82 7.07
C ARG A 86 9.85 18.08 5.58
N ARG A 87 9.89 17.04 4.75
CA ARG A 87 9.65 17.12 3.30
C ARG A 87 8.24 17.62 3.00
N LEU A 88 7.25 17.11 3.72
CA LEU A 88 5.85 17.50 3.60
C LEU A 88 5.61 18.99 3.91
N ARG A 89 6.39 19.62 4.78
CA ARG A 89 6.30 21.08 5.03
C ARG A 89 7.02 21.94 3.99
N GLY A 90 7.80 21.32 3.11
CA GLY A 90 8.58 22.00 2.09
C GLY A 90 7.78 22.37 0.83
N PRO A 91 8.48 22.85 -0.21
CA PRO A 91 7.93 22.98 -1.55
C PRO A 91 7.35 21.67 -2.09
N VAL A 92 6.66 21.73 -3.24
CA VAL A 92 6.18 20.52 -3.93
C VAL A 92 7.34 19.56 -4.19
N ASP A 93 7.18 18.33 -3.74
CA ASP A 93 8.19 17.27 -3.79
C ASP A 93 7.62 16.09 -4.60
N TYR A 94 8.17 15.89 -5.79
CA TYR A 94 7.72 14.85 -6.71
C TYR A 94 8.09 13.45 -6.23
N GLU A 95 9.12 13.33 -5.40
CA GLU A 95 9.65 12.08 -4.86
C GLU A 95 9.01 11.69 -3.53
N PHE A 96 8.23 12.59 -2.90
CA PHE A 96 7.60 12.32 -1.61
C PHE A 96 6.73 11.04 -1.60
N PRO A 97 5.85 10.79 -2.58
CA PRO A 97 5.07 9.55 -2.60
C PRO A 97 5.95 8.29 -2.72
N LEU A 98 7.05 8.37 -3.47
CA LEU A 98 7.98 7.25 -3.61
C LEU A 98 8.73 6.99 -2.31
N GLU A 99 9.14 8.04 -1.60
CA GLU A 99 9.75 7.91 -0.28
C GLU A 99 8.80 7.26 0.73
N CYS A 100 7.54 7.71 0.79
CA CYS A 100 6.52 7.08 1.63
C CYS A 100 6.38 5.58 1.32
N LYS A 101 6.41 5.19 0.04
CA LYS A 101 6.37 3.78 -0.38
C LYS A 101 7.61 3.02 0.09
N HIS A 102 8.80 3.61 -0.01
CA HIS A 102 10.04 2.99 0.47
C HIS A 102 10.05 2.81 2.00
N VAL A 103 9.69 3.85 2.75
CA VAL A 103 9.62 3.79 4.21
C VAL A 103 8.57 2.77 4.66
N ALA A 104 7.38 2.76 4.06
CA ALA A 104 6.36 1.76 4.36
C ALA A 104 6.86 0.34 4.09
N ALA A 105 7.50 0.09 2.94
CA ALA A 105 8.05 -1.23 2.59
C ALA A 105 9.16 -1.66 3.56
N HIS A 106 10.01 -0.73 4.00
CA HIS A 106 11.04 -0.99 4.99
C HIS A 106 10.45 -1.37 6.36
N ILE A 107 9.41 -0.67 6.81
CA ILE A 107 8.68 -1.00 8.04
C ILE A 107 8.07 -2.39 7.94
N GLU A 108 7.41 -2.71 6.82
CA GLU A 108 6.81 -4.03 6.57
C GLU A 108 7.82 -5.17 6.63
N GLU A 109 8.99 -4.98 6.00
CA GLU A 109 10.07 -5.97 5.95
C GLU A 109 10.63 -6.25 7.35
N ARG A 110 10.95 -5.19 8.10
CA ARG A 110 11.42 -5.31 9.49
C ARG A 110 10.40 -5.99 10.38
N ALA A 111 9.13 -5.60 10.23
CA ALA A 111 8.04 -6.13 11.01
C ALA A 111 7.60 -7.54 10.58
N LYS A 112 8.17 -8.07 9.49
CA LYS A 112 7.81 -9.36 8.88
C LYS A 112 6.30 -9.48 8.66
N LEU A 113 5.68 -8.37 8.24
CA LEU A 113 4.23 -8.33 8.06
C LEU A 113 3.82 -9.26 6.92
N SER A 114 2.76 -10.03 7.15
CA SER A 114 2.16 -10.83 6.10
C SER A 114 1.40 -9.92 5.15
N ARG A 115 1.91 -9.79 3.93
CA ARG A 115 1.28 -9.02 2.83
C ARG A 115 0.45 -9.89 1.90
N THR A 116 0.21 -11.12 2.33
CA THR A 116 -0.47 -12.17 1.56
C THR A 116 -1.54 -12.81 2.42
N PRO A 117 -2.60 -13.35 1.80
CA PRO A 117 -3.64 -14.08 2.53
C PRO A 117 -3.06 -15.33 3.21
N ALA A 118 -3.60 -15.68 4.39
CA ALA A 118 -3.19 -16.87 5.13
C ALA A 118 -3.79 -18.17 4.58
N SER A 119 -4.95 -18.07 3.92
CA SER A 119 -5.62 -19.18 3.24
C SER A 119 -6.10 -18.77 1.85
N LYS A 120 -6.53 -19.73 1.02
CA LYS A 120 -6.97 -19.43 -0.35
C LYS A 120 -8.21 -18.52 -0.32
N PRO A 121 -8.18 -17.34 -0.94
CA PRO A 121 -9.35 -16.47 -0.96
C PRO A 121 -10.55 -17.10 -1.70
N SER A 122 -11.75 -16.91 -1.17
CA SER A 122 -13.02 -17.32 -1.77
C SER A 122 -13.69 -16.16 -2.50
N LEU A 123 -13.79 -16.24 -3.83
CA LEU A 123 -14.45 -15.19 -4.63
C LEU A 123 -15.96 -15.12 -4.35
N GLU A 124 -16.59 -16.27 -4.09
CA GLU A 124 -18.02 -16.32 -3.75
C GLU A 124 -18.29 -15.64 -2.41
N HIS A 125 -17.44 -15.90 -1.41
CA HIS A 125 -17.58 -15.26 -0.11
C HIS A 125 -17.27 -13.75 -0.21
N GLY A 126 -16.26 -13.36 -0.99
CA GLY A 126 -15.94 -11.95 -1.24
C GLY A 126 -17.12 -11.16 -1.81
N ALA A 127 -17.90 -11.76 -2.69
CA ALA A 127 -19.13 -11.16 -3.21
C ALA A 127 -20.18 -10.90 -2.11
N GLN A 128 -20.32 -11.83 -1.16
CA GLN A 128 -21.23 -11.69 -0.02
C GLN A 128 -20.78 -10.58 0.93
N VAL A 129 -19.48 -10.53 1.23
CA VAL A 129 -18.87 -9.46 2.05
C VAL A 129 -19.09 -8.10 1.40
N TYR A 130 -18.87 -7.98 0.08
CA TYR A 130 -19.11 -6.74 -0.65
C TYR A 130 -20.57 -6.28 -0.55
N ALA A 131 -21.51 -7.18 -0.79
CA ALA A 131 -22.94 -6.89 -0.73
C ALA A 131 -23.38 -6.40 0.66
N ALA A 132 -22.77 -6.94 1.73
CA ALA A 132 -23.10 -6.60 3.10
C ALA A 132 -22.44 -5.29 3.58
N ALA A 133 -21.18 -5.04 3.21
CA ALA A 133 -20.36 -3.98 3.82
C ALA A 133 -20.04 -2.79 2.90
N CYS A 134 -20.07 -2.99 1.58
CA CYS A 134 -19.51 -2.01 0.62
C CYS A 134 -20.57 -1.44 -0.33
N ALA A 135 -21.56 -2.25 -0.71
CA ALA A 135 -22.50 -1.91 -1.78
C ALA A 135 -23.38 -0.67 -1.49
N ALA A 136 -23.57 -0.32 -0.21
CA ALA A 136 -24.33 0.87 0.18
C ALA A 136 -23.68 2.18 -0.30
N CYS A 137 -22.34 2.21 -0.41
CA CYS A 137 -21.57 3.38 -0.83
C CYS A 137 -20.90 3.20 -2.20
N HIS A 138 -20.63 1.97 -2.65
CA HIS A 138 -19.92 1.71 -3.92
C HIS A 138 -20.80 1.12 -5.04
N GLY A 139 -22.10 0.92 -4.81
CA GLY A 139 -23.03 0.36 -5.80
C GLY A 139 -23.23 -1.16 -5.67
N LYS A 140 -24.27 -1.73 -6.31
CA LYS A 140 -24.64 -3.15 -6.13
C LYS A 140 -23.75 -4.13 -6.90
N ALA A 141 -23.14 -3.71 -8.00
CA ALA A 141 -22.29 -4.57 -8.81
C ALA A 141 -20.83 -4.11 -8.86
N ALA A 142 -20.41 -3.20 -7.97
CA ALA A 142 -19.16 -2.46 -8.09
C ALA A 142 -18.99 -1.72 -9.43
N ASP A 143 -20.06 -1.63 -10.22
CA ASP A 143 -20.16 -1.18 -11.61
C ASP A 143 -20.09 0.34 -11.78
N GLY A 144 -19.73 1.06 -10.71
CA GLY A 144 -19.65 2.52 -10.74
C GLY A 144 -21.02 3.20 -10.79
N GLU A 145 -22.15 2.47 -10.68
CA GLU A 145 -23.45 3.12 -10.48
C GLU A 145 -23.45 3.84 -9.13
N GLN A 146 -23.48 5.17 -9.20
CA GLN A 146 -23.42 6.04 -8.04
C GLN A 146 -24.62 5.77 -7.13
N PRO A 147 -24.41 5.33 -5.87
CA PRO A 147 -25.50 5.16 -4.94
C PRO A 147 -26.24 6.48 -4.72
N ARG A 148 -27.47 6.41 -4.20
CA ARG A 148 -28.28 7.61 -3.86
C ARG A 148 -27.67 8.44 -2.72
N VAL A 149 -26.54 8.02 -2.16
CA VAL A 149 -25.83 8.69 -1.07
C VAL A 149 -24.80 9.64 -1.66
N THR A 150 -24.96 10.93 -1.41
CA THR A 150 -23.94 11.93 -1.75
C THR A 150 -22.83 11.88 -0.72
N LEU A 151 -21.64 11.45 -1.14
CA LEU A 151 -20.41 11.48 -0.35
C LEU A 151 -19.47 12.56 -0.88
N ASP A 152 -18.66 13.13 0.02
CA ASP A 152 -17.57 14.04 -0.34
C ASP A 152 -16.26 13.53 0.28
N PRO A 153 -15.28 13.06 -0.52
CA PRO A 153 -15.39 12.86 -1.97
C PRO A 153 -16.38 11.72 -2.32
N PRO A 154 -16.88 11.67 -3.58
CA PRO A 154 -17.67 10.54 -4.06
C PRO A 154 -16.93 9.22 -3.87
N ALA A 155 -17.69 8.13 -3.66
CA ALA A 155 -17.10 6.80 -3.62
C ALA A 155 -16.43 6.48 -4.97
N ALA A 156 -15.24 5.88 -4.90
CA ALA A 156 -14.52 5.47 -6.10
C ALA A 156 -15.24 4.34 -6.84
N ASP A 157 -15.18 4.38 -8.17
CA ASP A 157 -15.49 3.22 -9.02
C ASP A 157 -14.41 2.15 -8.78
N LEU A 158 -14.84 0.98 -8.30
CA LEU A 158 -13.93 -0.09 -7.90
C LEU A 158 -13.55 -1.01 -9.08
N LEU A 159 -14.33 -1.00 -10.16
CA LEU A 159 -14.10 -1.83 -11.34
C LEU A 159 -13.30 -1.11 -12.43
N HIS A 160 -13.39 0.22 -12.51
CA HIS A 160 -12.58 1.04 -13.43
C HIS A 160 -11.56 1.90 -12.67
N ALA A 161 -10.85 1.29 -11.74
CA ALA A 161 -9.86 2.01 -10.94
C ALA A 161 -8.70 2.52 -11.82
N GLU A 162 -8.47 3.83 -11.81
CA GLU A 162 -7.36 4.48 -12.53
C GLU A 162 -5.99 4.09 -11.94
N LYS A 163 -5.97 3.73 -10.66
CA LYS A 163 -4.76 3.32 -9.96
C LYS A 163 -4.41 1.86 -10.24
N SER A 164 -3.16 1.61 -10.59
CA SER A 164 -2.60 0.26 -10.71
C SER A 164 -2.26 -0.35 -9.34
N TRP A 165 -3.24 -0.42 -8.45
CA TRP A 165 -3.11 -1.04 -7.14
C TRP A 165 -2.90 -2.55 -7.25
N ARG A 166 -2.11 -3.09 -6.33
CA ARG A 166 -2.06 -4.52 -6.02
C ARG A 166 -3.22 -4.86 -5.07
N PRO A 167 -3.67 -6.12 -5.01
CA PRO A 167 -4.65 -6.52 -4.00
C PRO A 167 -4.24 -6.16 -2.57
N TYR A 168 -2.95 -6.25 -2.22
CA TYR A 168 -2.48 -5.82 -0.91
C TYR A 168 -2.72 -4.33 -0.62
N ASP A 169 -2.55 -3.45 -1.62
CA ASP A 169 -2.81 -2.01 -1.44
C ASP A 169 -4.31 -1.75 -1.15
N MET A 170 -5.19 -2.47 -1.85
CA MET A 170 -6.63 -2.41 -1.59
C MET A 170 -7.01 -3.04 -0.24
N PHE A 171 -6.37 -4.14 0.16
CA PHE A 171 -6.54 -4.74 1.48
C PHE A 171 -6.18 -3.74 2.59
N ALA A 172 -5.07 -3.02 2.45
CA ALA A 172 -4.69 -1.96 3.38
C ALA A 172 -5.75 -0.84 3.40
N ARG A 173 -6.22 -0.36 2.24
CA ARG A 173 -7.28 0.66 2.16
C ARG A 173 -8.57 0.23 2.86
N VAL A 174 -9.00 -1.03 2.69
CA VAL A 174 -10.18 -1.57 3.39
C VAL A 174 -9.91 -1.68 4.90
N THR A 175 -8.70 -2.08 5.29
CA THR A 175 -8.34 -2.28 6.69
C THR A 175 -8.31 -0.95 7.46
N TYR A 176 -7.76 0.11 6.88
CA TYR A 176 -7.51 1.37 7.59
C TYR A 176 -8.43 2.52 7.20
N GLY A 177 -9.21 2.37 6.13
CA GLY A 177 -10.08 3.42 5.62
C GLY A 177 -9.31 4.51 4.86
N GLY A 178 -9.99 5.62 4.61
CA GLY A 178 -9.45 6.72 3.81
C GLY A 178 -9.27 8.04 4.52
N LEU A 179 -8.19 8.76 4.18
CA LEU A 179 -7.92 10.07 4.76
C LEU A 179 -8.95 11.07 4.24
N GLU A 180 -9.62 11.77 5.16
CA GLU A 180 -10.65 12.77 4.84
C GLU A 180 -11.76 12.24 3.92
N THR A 181 -12.13 10.97 4.09
CA THR A 181 -13.27 10.35 3.40
C THR A 181 -14.29 9.79 4.38
N ALA A 182 -15.50 9.53 3.89
CA ALA A 182 -16.52 8.81 4.64
C ALA A 182 -16.24 7.29 4.76
N MET A 183 -15.18 6.77 4.12
CA MET A 183 -14.85 5.34 4.14
C MET A 183 -14.24 4.96 5.50
N PRO A 184 -14.94 4.14 6.32
CA PRO A 184 -14.45 3.75 7.64
C PRO A 184 -13.32 2.71 7.53
N SER A 185 -12.64 2.47 8.65
CA SER A 185 -11.79 1.28 8.83
C SER A 185 -12.68 0.04 9.00
N PHE A 186 -12.35 -1.03 8.29
CA PHE A 186 -12.97 -2.36 8.46
C PHE A 186 -12.04 -3.36 9.16
N GLY A 187 -10.95 -2.87 9.77
CA GLY A 187 -9.96 -3.66 10.50
C GLY A 187 -10.58 -4.51 11.61
N ASP A 188 -11.47 -3.90 12.39
CA ASP A 188 -12.15 -4.51 13.53
C ASP A 188 -13.50 -5.17 13.17
N ALA A 189 -14.12 -4.71 12.07
CA ALA A 189 -15.46 -5.13 11.68
C ALA A 189 -15.47 -6.40 10.81
N LEU A 190 -14.39 -6.66 10.07
CA LEU A 190 -14.25 -7.81 9.18
C LEU A 190 -13.04 -8.64 9.59
N SER A 191 -13.07 -9.96 9.36
CA SER A 191 -11.87 -10.76 9.54
C SER A 191 -10.83 -10.41 8.47
N ALA A 192 -9.55 -10.70 8.72
CA ALA A 192 -8.53 -10.56 7.68
C ALA A 192 -8.85 -11.44 6.46
N GLN A 193 -9.44 -12.62 6.66
CA GLN A 193 -9.83 -13.49 5.56
C GLN A 193 -10.98 -12.89 4.74
N ASP A 194 -12.00 -12.30 5.39
CA ASP A 194 -13.13 -11.67 4.71
C ASP A 194 -12.66 -10.50 3.83
N ARG A 195 -11.71 -9.71 4.36
CA ARG A 195 -11.09 -8.63 3.59
C ARG A 195 -10.28 -9.15 2.40
N TRP A 196 -9.56 -10.26 2.55
CA TRP A 196 -8.85 -10.88 1.43
C TRP A 196 -9.81 -11.46 0.38
N ASP A 197 -10.87 -12.13 0.80
CA ASP A 197 -11.92 -12.67 -0.08
C ASP A 197 -12.58 -11.54 -0.88
N LEU A 198 -12.96 -10.45 -0.21
CA LEU A 198 -13.51 -9.23 -0.81
C LEU A 198 -12.58 -8.67 -1.90
N VAL A 199 -11.31 -8.46 -1.57
CA VAL A 199 -10.35 -7.84 -2.49
C VAL A 199 -10.11 -8.75 -3.70
N PHE A 200 -9.94 -10.06 -3.49
CA PHE A 200 -9.74 -10.99 -4.60
C PHE A 200 -10.97 -11.06 -5.51
N TRP A 201 -12.17 -11.00 -4.94
CA TRP A 201 -13.41 -10.88 -5.71
C TRP A 201 -13.44 -9.58 -6.53
N LEU A 202 -13.11 -8.43 -5.95
CA LEU A 202 -13.07 -7.15 -6.68
C LEU A 202 -12.10 -7.21 -7.88
N PHE A 203 -10.88 -7.73 -7.67
CA PHE A 203 -9.91 -7.86 -8.76
C PHE A 203 -10.34 -8.86 -9.83
N ALA A 204 -11.06 -9.94 -9.48
CA ALA A 204 -11.65 -10.83 -10.47
C ALA A 204 -12.77 -10.15 -11.26
N SER A 205 -13.62 -9.36 -10.58
CA SER A 205 -14.78 -8.68 -11.17
C SER A 205 -14.41 -7.59 -12.17
N ARG A 206 -13.18 -7.04 -12.12
CA ARG A 206 -12.65 -6.10 -13.12
C ARG A 206 -12.51 -6.69 -14.52
N TRP A 207 -12.46 -8.01 -14.60
CA TRP A 207 -12.17 -8.72 -15.84
C TRP A 207 -13.40 -9.46 -16.35
N PRO A 208 -13.58 -9.58 -17.68
CA PRO A 208 -14.58 -10.49 -18.25
C PRO A 208 -14.32 -11.94 -17.81
N PRO A 209 -15.27 -12.87 -18.03
CA PRO A 209 -15.06 -14.29 -17.78
C PRO A 209 -13.79 -14.82 -18.45
N CYS A 210 -13.12 -15.76 -17.80
CA CYS A 210 -11.92 -16.40 -18.34
C CYS A 210 -12.24 -17.11 -19.66
N ALA A 211 -11.57 -16.70 -20.75
CA ALA A 211 -11.73 -17.30 -22.08
C ALA A 211 -10.59 -18.26 -22.46
N ARG A 212 -9.55 -18.38 -21.61
CA ARG A 212 -8.33 -19.14 -21.92
C ARG A 212 -8.20 -20.38 -21.03
N PRO A 213 -8.48 -21.59 -21.54
CA PRO A 213 -8.49 -22.81 -20.72
C PRO A 213 -7.10 -23.21 -20.17
N ASN A 214 -6.01 -22.80 -20.83
CA ASN A 214 -4.64 -23.15 -20.44
C ASN A 214 -3.84 -21.91 -19.97
N ALA A 215 -4.50 -21.00 -19.23
CA ALA A 215 -3.79 -19.90 -18.60
C ALA A 215 -2.83 -20.42 -17.49
N PRO A 216 -1.70 -19.75 -17.25
CA PRO A 216 -0.84 -20.08 -16.11
C PRO A 216 -1.63 -19.95 -14.81
N VAL A 217 -1.31 -20.80 -13.83
CA VAL A 217 -1.92 -20.73 -12.50
C VAL A 217 -0.91 -20.12 -11.54
N LEU A 218 -1.26 -18.97 -10.97
CA LEU A 218 -0.44 -18.27 -9.98
C LEU A 218 -0.94 -18.57 -8.56
N SER A 219 -0.09 -18.33 -7.57
CA SER A 219 -0.49 -18.44 -6.16
C SER A 219 -1.21 -17.20 -5.68
N ALA A 220 -2.07 -17.34 -4.67
CA ALA A 220 -2.68 -16.19 -4.01
C ALA A 220 -1.63 -15.21 -3.44
N SER A 221 -0.47 -15.70 -2.99
CA SER A 221 0.63 -14.84 -2.52
C SER A 221 1.20 -13.96 -3.63
N GLU A 222 1.39 -14.52 -4.82
CA GLU A 222 1.89 -13.74 -5.96
C GLU A 222 0.85 -12.73 -6.46
N LEU A 223 -0.41 -13.15 -6.53
CA LEU A 223 -1.51 -12.27 -6.94
C LEU A 223 -1.72 -11.12 -5.97
N ALA A 224 -1.56 -11.37 -4.66
CA ALA A 224 -1.69 -10.34 -3.64
C ALA A 224 -0.71 -9.16 -3.84
N LEU A 225 0.45 -9.46 -4.43
CA LEU A 225 1.55 -8.52 -4.64
C LEU A 225 1.72 -8.09 -6.11
N SER A 226 0.81 -8.48 -7.00
CA SER A 226 0.87 -8.12 -8.42
C SER A 226 -0.38 -7.33 -8.81
N SER A 227 -0.20 -6.11 -9.28
CA SER A 227 -1.26 -5.32 -9.93
C SER A 227 -1.60 -5.91 -11.29
N ASP A 228 -2.70 -5.45 -11.91
CA ASP A 228 -3.04 -5.89 -13.27
C ASP A 228 -1.98 -5.44 -14.30
N PHE A 229 -1.33 -4.29 -14.07
CA PHE A 229 -0.17 -3.87 -14.84
C PHE A 229 1.02 -4.82 -14.67
N ASP A 230 1.35 -5.21 -13.44
CA ASP A 230 2.44 -6.15 -13.18
C ASP A 230 2.18 -7.50 -13.86
N LEU A 231 0.93 -7.97 -13.80
CA LEU A 231 0.51 -9.20 -14.46
C LEU A 231 0.59 -9.09 -15.99
N SER A 232 0.26 -7.94 -16.58
CA SER A 232 0.38 -7.72 -18.03
C SER A 232 1.81 -7.87 -18.55
N ASN A 233 2.81 -7.70 -17.68
CA ASN A 233 4.23 -7.91 -17.98
C ASN A 233 4.69 -9.37 -17.75
N LYS A 234 3.87 -10.20 -17.07
CA LYS A 234 4.22 -11.58 -16.69
C LYS A 234 3.44 -12.63 -17.47
N VAL A 235 2.18 -12.34 -17.80
CA VAL A 235 1.27 -13.25 -18.49
C VAL A 235 0.63 -12.53 -19.67
N PRO A 236 0.18 -13.25 -20.71
CA PRO A 236 -0.59 -12.65 -21.78
C PRO A 236 -1.81 -11.88 -21.23
N TYR A 237 -2.12 -10.73 -21.82
CA TYR A 237 -3.22 -9.86 -21.36
C TYR A 237 -4.57 -10.60 -21.24
N ASP A 238 -4.87 -11.45 -22.22
CA ASP A 238 -6.08 -12.29 -22.23
C ASP A 238 -6.10 -13.38 -21.15
N ALA A 239 -4.97 -13.65 -20.50
CA ALA A 239 -4.85 -14.59 -19.39
C ALA A 239 -5.11 -13.94 -18.03
N ILE A 240 -5.12 -12.60 -17.91
CA ILE A 240 -5.29 -11.91 -16.61
C ILE A 240 -6.65 -12.26 -15.99
N ALA A 241 -7.71 -12.27 -16.80
CA ALA A 241 -9.05 -12.70 -16.42
C ALA A 241 -9.09 -14.11 -15.79
N CYS A 242 -8.21 -14.99 -16.27
CA CYS A 242 -8.08 -16.37 -15.80
C CYS A 242 -7.23 -16.45 -14.53
N VAL A 243 -6.07 -15.79 -14.46
CA VAL A 243 -5.22 -15.87 -13.25
C VAL A 243 -5.88 -15.21 -12.05
N ARG A 244 -6.72 -14.18 -12.25
CA ARG A 244 -7.53 -13.56 -11.18
C ARG A 244 -8.65 -14.46 -10.65
N ARG A 245 -9.00 -15.55 -11.33
CA ARG A 245 -10.06 -16.49 -10.95
C ARG A 245 -9.57 -17.89 -10.58
N ASN A 246 -8.55 -18.34 -11.30
CA ASN A 246 -8.00 -19.69 -11.21
C ASN A 246 -6.59 -19.59 -10.62
N PHE A 247 -6.52 -19.62 -9.30
CA PHE A 247 -5.27 -19.53 -8.55
C PHE A 247 -5.17 -20.62 -7.48
N THR A 248 -3.94 -20.95 -7.09
CA THR A 248 -3.67 -21.86 -5.98
C THR A 248 -3.75 -21.14 -4.64
N ALA A 249 -3.76 -21.93 -3.56
CA ALA A 249 -3.60 -21.41 -2.21
C ALA A 249 -2.31 -20.55 -2.08
N PRO A 250 -2.22 -19.71 -1.04
CA PRO A 250 -1.01 -18.92 -0.79
C PRO A 250 0.21 -19.85 -0.78
N ALA A 251 1.30 -19.40 -1.41
CA ALA A 251 2.57 -20.09 -1.27
C ALA A 251 2.94 -20.10 0.22
N PRO A 252 3.50 -21.21 0.74
CA PRO A 252 3.96 -21.24 2.12
C PRO A 252 4.91 -20.07 2.35
N SER A 253 4.64 -19.28 3.39
CA SER A 253 5.46 -18.10 3.71
C SER A 253 6.93 -18.53 3.84
N PRO A 254 7.88 -17.80 3.22
CA PRO A 254 9.29 -18.01 3.48
C PRO A 254 9.68 -17.46 4.87
N ALA A 255 9.08 -17.98 5.94
CA ALA A 255 9.54 -17.89 7.34
C ALA A 255 8.62 -18.82 8.19
N ALA A 256 9.10 -19.84 8.90
CA ALA A 256 10.21 -19.80 9.84
C ALA A 256 11.18 -20.98 9.70
N ARG A 257 12.47 -20.67 9.51
CA ARG A 257 13.59 -21.43 10.07
C ARG A 257 14.37 -20.49 10.98
#